data_AF-M0LIE3-F1
#
_entry.id   AF-M0LIE3-F1
#
_cell.length_a   1.000
_cell.length_b   1.000
_cell.length_c   1.000
_cell.angle_alpha   90.00
_cell.angle_beta   90.00
_cell.angle_gamma   90.00
#
_symmetry.space_group_name_H-M   'P 1'
#
loop_
_entity.id
_entity.type
_entity.pdbx_description
1 polymer ?
#
loop_
_entity_poly.entity_id
_entity_poly.type
_entity_poly.pdbx_seq_one_letter_code
_entity_poly.pdbx_strand_id
1 'polypeptide(L)'
;MTDLTLEDVEERLDRATRLETEEAVAVLRTAREDLASLNNDPGVDETRRSELADRLDQRIREVQNRDAYQGELGAAMNPEEDDAP
;
A
#
# COMPACT_ATOMS: atom_id res chain seq x y z
N MET A 1 -10.51 20.77 -10.75
CA MET A 1 -9.21 20.08 -10.78
C MET A 1 -8.96 19.69 -9.36
N THR A 2 -8.82 18.40 -9.07
CA THR A 2 -8.33 18.00 -7.75
C THR A 2 -6.93 18.58 -7.63
N ASP A 3 -6.71 19.43 -6.62
CA ASP A 3 -5.40 19.94 -6.23
C ASP A 3 -4.56 18.79 -5.66
N LEU A 4 -4.31 17.76 -6.49
CA LEU A 4 -3.51 16.62 -6.13
C LEU A 4 -2.05 17.06 -6.17
N THR A 5 -1.37 16.89 -5.04
CA THR A 5 0.04 17.24 -4.88
C THR A 5 0.84 16.02 -4.44
N LEU A 6 2.18 16.13 -4.50
CA LEU A 6 3.06 15.12 -3.92
C LEU A 6 2.81 14.95 -2.41
N GLU A 7 2.40 16.01 -1.73
CA GLU A 7 2.13 16.00 -0.28
C GLU A 7 0.90 15.15 0.05
N ASP A 8 -0.14 15.20 -0.78
CA ASP A 8 -1.30 14.31 -0.63
C ASP A 8 -0.94 12.83 -0.85
N VAL A 9 0.02 12.55 -1.74
CA VAL A 9 0.52 11.18 -1.96
C VAL A 9 1.33 10.71 -0.75
N GLU A 10 2.16 11.58 -0.17
CA GLU A 10 2.90 11.29 1.07
C GLU A 10 1.96 11.03 2.25
N GLU A 11 0.89 11.82 2.40
CA GLU A 11 -0.10 11.63 3.46
C GLU A 11 -0.81 10.28 3.32
N ARG A 12 -1.17 9.88 2.09
CA ARG A 12 -1.76 8.55 1.83
C ARG A 12 -0.78 7.42 2.16
N LEU A 13 0.50 7.58 1.82
CA LEU A 13 1.55 6.62 2.17
C LEU A 13 1.67 6.45 3.70
N ASP A 14 1.68 7.56 4.45
CA ASP A 14 1.69 7.52 5.93
C ASP A 14 0.41 6.88 6.47
N ARG A 15 -0.75 7.27 5.95
CA ARG A 15 -2.04 6.71 6.37
C ARG A 15 -2.10 5.19 6.18
N ALA A 16 -1.58 4.66 5.09
CA ALA A 16 -1.56 3.22 4.82
C ALA A 16 -0.80 2.40 5.89
N THR A 17 0.07 3.03 6.69
CA THR A 17 0.72 2.35 7.83
C THR A 17 -0.25 2.02 8.97
N ARG A 18 -1.39 2.71 9.03
CA ARG A 18 -2.41 2.59 10.09
C ARG A 18 -3.62 1.75 9.66
N LEU A 19 -3.65 1.28 8.42
CA LEU A 19 -4.78 0.54 7.84
C LEU A 19 -4.53 -0.97 7.87
N GLU A 20 -5.63 -1.73 7.80
CA GLU A 20 -5.57 -3.18 7.57
C GLU A 20 -5.00 -3.48 6.20
N THR A 21 -4.49 -4.69 5.99
CA THR A 21 -3.72 -5.04 4.79
C THR A 21 -4.47 -4.72 3.49
N GLU A 22 -5.71 -5.18 3.34
CA GLU A 22 -6.47 -4.97 2.10
C GLU A 22 -6.71 -3.48 1.81
N GLU A 23 -7.11 -2.72 2.84
CA GLU A 23 -7.35 -1.28 2.73
C GLU A 23 -6.04 -0.51 2.48
N ALA A 24 -4.95 -0.90 3.14
CA ALA A 24 -3.62 -0.34 2.92
C ALA A 24 -3.17 -0.53 1.47
N VAL A 25 -3.33 -1.73 0.91
CA VAL A 25 -2.98 -2.00 -0.49
C VAL A 25 -3.82 -1.17 -1.44
N ALA A 26 -5.13 -1.04 -1.19
CA ALA A 26 -6.01 -0.21 -2.01
C ALA A 26 -5.55 1.26 -2.01
N VAL A 27 -5.31 1.84 -0.83
CA VAL A 27 -4.85 3.24 -0.69
C VAL A 27 -3.49 3.45 -1.37
N LEU A 28 -2.54 2.54 -1.20
CA LEU A 28 -1.22 2.64 -1.83
C LEU A 28 -1.28 2.54 -3.36
N ARG A 29 -2.18 1.71 -3.91
CA ARG A 29 -2.38 1.61 -5.37
C ARG A 29 -2.98 2.89 -5.94
N THR A 30 -4.00 3.45 -5.28
CA THR A 30 -4.57 4.75 -5.68
C THR A 30 -3.53 5.86 -5.61
N ALA A 31 -2.73 5.90 -4.53
CA ALA A 31 -1.64 6.87 -4.40
C ALA A 31 -0.60 6.76 -5.54
N ARG A 32 -0.36 5.55 -6.06
CA ARG A 32 0.52 5.32 -7.21
C ARG A 32 -0.08 5.82 -8.53
N GLU A 33 -1.37 5.63 -8.74
CA GLU A 33 -2.09 6.15 -9.92
C GLU A 33 -2.16 7.68 -9.91
N ASP A 34 -2.40 8.25 -8.73
CA ASP A 34 -2.34 9.70 -8.46
C ASP A 34 -0.94 10.24 -8.79
N LEU A 35 0.11 9.59 -8.31
CA LEU A 35 1.51 9.97 -8.59
C LEU A 35 1.87 9.86 -10.08
N ALA A 36 1.29 8.89 -10.80
CA ALA A 36 1.47 8.75 -12.24
C ALA A 36 0.79 9.89 -13.01
N SER A 37 -0.35 10.38 -12.52
CA SER A 37 -1.06 11.53 -13.10
C SER A 37 -0.26 12.83 -12.98
N LEU A 38 0.55 12.96 -11.91
CA LEU A 38 1.46 14.08 -11.68
C LEU A 38 2.70 14.11 -12.59
N ASN A 39 2.97 13.04 -13.36
CA ASN A 39 4.17 12.97 -14.22
C ASN A 39 4.19 14.00 -15.36
N ASN A 40 3.03 14.54 -15.75
CA ASN A 40 2.94 15.55 -16.81
C ASN A 40 2.89 16.99 -16.29
N ASP A 41 2.98 17.18 -14.96
CA ASP A 41 2.91 18.50 -14.35
C ASP A 41 4.31 19.12 -14.25
N PRO A 42 4.59 20.24 -14.95
CA PRO A 42 5.89 20.90 -14.92
C PRO A 42 6.22 21.57 -13.57
N GLY A 43 5.26 21.71 -12.66
CA GLY A 43 5.45 22.20 -11.30
C GLY A 43 5.84 21.11 -10.30
N VAL A 44 5.84 19.84 -10.72
CA VAL A 44 6.17 18.70 -9.86
C VAL A 44 7.67 18.44 -9.90
N ASP A 45 8.27 18.29 -8.71
CA ASP A 45 9.65 17.86 -8.58
C ASP A 45 9.77 16.38 -8.98
N GLU A 46 10.39 16.12 -10.14
CA GLU A 46 10.59 14.77 -10.69
C GLU A 46 11.41 13.87 -9.75
N THR A 47 12.37 14.44 -9.02
CA THR A 47 13.21 13.69 -8.07
C THR A 47 12.34 13.21 -6.92
N ARG A 48 11.61 14.13 -6.28
CA ARG A 48 10.71 13.80 -5.18
C ARG A 48 9.62 12.82 -5.63
N ARG A 49 9.08 13.00 -6.84
CA ARG A 49 8.10 12.09 -7.45
C ARG A 49 8.68 10.67 -7.60
N SER A 50 9.90 10.53 -8.10
CA SER A 50 10.55 9.22 -8.27
C SER A 50 10.79 8.53 -6.91
N GLU A 51 11.29 9.27 -5.92
CA GLU A 51 11.50 8.74 -4.57
C GLU A 51 10.19 8.25 -3.94
N LEU A 52 9.10 8.98 -4.13
CA LEU A 52 7.77 8.58 -3.69
C LEU A 52 7.27 7.31 -4.39
N ALA A 53 7.52 7.19 -5.70
CA ALA A 53 7.14 6.00 -6.47
C ALA A 53 7.85 4.75 -5.92
N ASP A 54 9.15 4.86 -5.66
CA ASP A 54 9.94 3.77 -5.09
C ASP A 54 9.44 3.38 -3.69
N ARG A 55 9.12 4.35 -2.84
CA ARG A 55 8.56 4.11 -1.50
C ARG A 55 7.19 3.43 -1.55
N LEU A 56 6.30 3.86 -2.45
CA LEU A 56 5.00 3.23 -2.64
C LEU A 56 5.15 1.77 -3.09
N ASP A 57 6.03 1.51 -4.06
CA ASP A 57 6.28 0.16 -4.57
C ASP A 57 6.88 -0.76 -3.50
N GLN A 58 7.82 -0.25 -2.71
CA GLN A 58 8.35 -0.96 -1.55
C GLN A 58 7.25 -1.29 -0.55
N ARG A 59 6.43 -0.29 -0.18
CA ARG A 59 5.40 -0.46 0.85
C ARG A 59 4.32 -1.45 0.44
N ILE A 60 3.88 -1.41 -0.82
CA ILE A 60 2.91 -2.38 -1.36
C ILE A 60 3.45 -3.80 -1.20
N ARG A 61 4.73 -4.04 -1.56
CA ARG A 61 5.36 -5.36 -1.41
C ARG A 61 5.46 -5.80 0.04
N GLU A 62 5.84 -4.90 0.94
CA GLU A 62 5.90 -5.19 2.38
C GLU A 62 4.54 -5.61 2.94
N VAL A 63 3.48 -4.86 2.60
CA VAL A 63 2.12 -5.15 3.08
C VAL A 63 1.62 -6.49 2.51
N GLN A 64 1.84 -6.74 1.22
CA GLN A 64 1.47 -8.01 0.59
C GLN A 64 2.24 -9.21 1.16
N ASN A 65 3.54 -9.06 1.41
CA ASN A 65 4.33 -10.13 2.03
C ASN A 65 3.86 -10.40 3.46
N ARG A 66 3.58 -9.36 4.25
CA ARG A 66 3.06 -9.51 5.62
C ARG A 66 1.75 -10.31 5.63
N ASP A 67 0.86 -10.04 4.69
CA ASP A 67 -0.39 -10.77 4.54
C ASP A 67 -0.18 -12.25 4.25
N ALA A 68 0.69 -12.57 3.29
CA ALA A 68 1.02 -13.95 2.93
C ALA A 68 1.55 -14.74 4.15
N TYR A 69 2.42 -14.13 4.96
CA TYR A 69 2.95 -14.76 6.17
C TYR A 69 1.93 -14.83 7.32
N GLN A 70 1.05 -13.83 7.50
CA GLN A 70 -0.04 -13.91 8.49
C GLN A 70 -1.13 -14.94 8.08
N GLY A 71 -1.42 -15.04 6.78
CA GLY A 71 -2.34 -16.02 6.22
C GLY A 71 -1.84 -17.46 6.37
N GLU A 72 -0.52 -17.71 6.24
CA GLU A 72 0.07 -19.03 6.50
C GLU A 72 -0.02 -19.43 7.98
N LEU A 73 0.12 -18.50 8.93
CA LEU A 73 -0.05 -18.79 10.36
C LEU A 73 -1.52 -19.05 10.76
N GLY A 74 -2.48 -18.45 10.04
CA GLY A 74 -3.91 -18.71 10.23
C GLY A 74 -4.36 -20.07 9.67
N ALA A 75 -3.81 -20.49 8.52
CA ALA A 75 -4.15 -21.77 7.91
C ALA A 75 -3.55 -22.99 8.64
N ALA A 76 -2.40 -22.82 9.32
CA ALA A 76 -1.77 -23.87 10.12
C ALA A 76 -2.40 -24.05 11.53
N MET A 77 -3.30 -23.15 11.94
CA MET A 77 -4.05 -23.21 13.21
C MET A 77 -5.55 -23.45 12.96
N ASN A 78 -5.87 -24.24 11.94
CA ASN A 78 -7.16 -24.92 11.85
C ASN A 78 -6.94 -26.38 12.27
N PRO A 79 -6.82 -26.70 13.58
CA PRO A 79 -7.17 -28.04 13.98
C PRO A 79 -8.67 -28.15 13.68
N GLU A 80 -9.03 -28.88 12.64
CA GLU A 80 -10.37 -29.45 12.59
C GLU A 80 -10.49 -30.38 13.82
N GLU A 81 -10.82 -29.78 14.97
CA GLU A 81 -11.41 -30.47 16.10
C GLU A 81 -12.80 -30.89 15.66
N ASP A 82 -12.92 -32.08 15.08
CA ASP A 82 -14.04 -32.98 15.36
C ASP A 82 -13.73 -34.40 14.87
N ASP A 83 -12.89 -35.13 15.61
CA ASP A 83 -13.02 -36.58 15.69
C ASP A 83 -13.23 -36.95 17.16
N ALA A 84 -14.47 -36.78 17.59
CA ALA A 84 -15.00 -37.30 18.84
C ALA A 84 -16.36 -37.97 18.55
N PRO A 85 -16.70 -39.12 19.14
CA PRO A 85 -15.91 -40.26 19.64
C PRO A 85 -16.00 -41.52 18.77
#